data_AF-A0A243RQZ6-F1
#
_entry.id   AF-A0A243RQZ6-F1
#
_cell.length_a   1.000
_cell.length_b   1.000
_cell.length_c   1.000
_cell.angle_alpha   90.00
_cell.angle_beta   90.00
_cell.angle_gamma   90.00
#
_symmetry.space_group_name_H-M   'P 1'
#
loop_
_entity.id
_entity.type
_entity.pdbx_description
1 polymer ?
#
loop_
_entity_poly.entity_id
_entity_poly.type
_entity_poly.pdbx_seq_one_letter_code
_entity_poly.pdbx_strand_id
1 'polypeptide(L)'
;MSRADRARLGAYGAAACAAAYGSMKLAQALGANALADKDPLPPELRERLLARDPLFVASHWLLAGAAVVGVIVALATVRPWGAAVPRRLLLVIPWTLGIFMIARSIGVVGFGFVGDTLLLTGVHPPPAEHAALARDLARWDLLLWSPFFLLWGTCWTMAGWRLGRRGEK
;
A
#
# COMPACT_ATOMS: atom_id res chain seq x y z
N MET A 1 -5.36 -23.58 -13.95
CA MET A 1 -4.13 -23.10 -13.26
C MET A 1 -3.73 -24.02 -12.12
N SER A 2 -2.46 -24.45 -12.10
CA SER A 2 -1.91 -25.28 -11.03
C SER A 2 -1.77 -24.50 -9.72
N ARG A 3 -1.59 -25.20 -8.59
CA ARG A 3 -1.34 -24.57 -7.28
C ARG A 3 -0.02 -23.77 -7.26
N ALA A 4 0.96 -24.16 -8.08
CA ALA A 4 2.23 -23.44 -8.21
C ALA A 4 2.06 -22.09 -8.93
N ASP A 5 1.19 -22.05 -9.94
CA ASP A 5 0.94 -20.84 -10.74
C ASP A 5 0.29 -19.74 -9.90
N ARG A 6 -0.65 -20.10 -9.03
CA ARG A 6 -1.30 -19.14 -8.11
C ARG A 6 -0.34 -18.54 -7.08
N ALA A 7 0.62 -19.32 -6.59
CA ALA A 7 1.62 -18.82 -5.63
C ALA A 7 2.58 -17.83 -6.29
N ARG A 8 2.99 -18.12 -7.53
CA ARG A 8 3.78 -17.20 -8.35
C ARG A 8 3.00 -15.93 -8.66
N LEU A 9 1.70 -16.05 -8.95
CA LEU A 9 0.83 -14.92 -9.20
C LEU A 9 0.75 -13.97 -7.99
N GLY A 10 0.54 -14.48 -6.77
CA GLY A 10 0.48 -13.65 -5.57
C GLY A 10 1.80 -12.91 -5.28
N ALA A 11 2.93 -13.61 -5.40
CA ALA A 11 4.25 -13.01 -5.20
C ALA A 11 4.60 -11.96 -6.28
N TYR A 12 4.37 -12.27 -7.56
CA TYR A 12 4.62 -11.32 -8.63
C TYR A 12 3.64 -10.14 -8.61
N GLY A 13 2.38 -10.37 -8.24
CA GLY A 13 1.40 -9.32 -8.01
C GLY A 13 1.83 -8.38 -6.89
N ALA A 14 2.27 -8.93 -5.75
CA ALA A 14 2.77 -8.14 -4.63
C ALA A 14 4.02 -7.34 -5.00
N ALA A 15 4.94 -7.94 -5.75
CA ALA A 15 6.14 -7.28 -6.27
C ALA A 15 5.79 -6.16 -7.27
N ALA A 16 4.87 -6.40 -8.19
CA ALA A 16 4.43 -5.40 -9.18
C ALA A 16 3.75 -4.21 -8.50
N CYS A 17 2.83 -4.46 -7.56
CA CYS A 17 2.19 -3.40 -6.77
C CYS A 17 3.21 -2.63 -5.94
N ALA A 18 4.16 -3.31 -5.28
CA ALA A 18 5.23 -2.66 -4.52
C ALA A 18 6.10 -1.78 -5.42
N ALA A 19 6.50 -2.29 -6.59
CA ALA A 19 7.28 -1.52 -7.55
C ALA A 19 6.52 -0.30 -8.07
N ALA A 20 5.22 -0.44 -8.38
CA ALA A 20 4.38 0.67 -8.85
C ALA A 20 4.25 1.77 -7.77
N TYR A 21 3.91 1.38 -6.54
CA TYR A 21 3.80 2.33 -5.42
C TYR A 21 5.16 2.96 -5.08
N GLY A 22 6.22 2.17 -5.04
CA GLY A 22 7.58 2.63 -4.79
C GLY A 22 8.08 3.62 -5.85
N SER A 23 7.79 3.36 -7.12
CA SER A 23 8.13 4.25 -8.23
C SER A 23 7.43 5.60 -8.10
N MET A 24 6.15 5.60 -7.72
CA MET A 24 5.43 6.84 -7.44
C MET A 24 6.06 7.58 -6.26
N LYS A 25 6.34 6.90 -5.13
CA LYS A 25 6.94 7.53 -3.95
C LYS A 25 8.35 8.06 -4.24
N LEU A 26 9.13 7.36 -5.06
CA LEU A 26 10.43 7.83 -5.54
C LEU A 26 10.29 9.08 -6.42
N ALA A 27 9.35 9.09 -7.36
CA ALA A 27 9.09 10.26 -8.20
C ALA A 27 8.70 11.48 -7.35
N GLN A 28 7.86 11.29 -6.34
CA GLN A 28 7.50 12.31 -5.35
C GLN A 28 8.72 12.79 -4.55
N ALA A 29 9.60 11.88 -4.12
CA ALA A 29 10.85 12.23 -3.43
C ALA A 29 11.82 13.04 -4.30
N LEU A 30 11.83 12.77 -5.60
CA LEU A 30 12.59 13.51 -6.61
C LEU A 30 11.96 14.86 -6.99
N GLY A 31 10.77 15.17 -6.46
CA GLY A 31 10.10 16.44 -6.64
C GLY A 31 9.03 16.47 -7.73
N ALA A 32 8.62 15.31 -8.26
CA ALA A 32 7.45 15.23 -9.12
C ALA A 32 6.17 15.31 -8.26
N ASN A 33 5.36 16.34 -8.46
CA ASN A 33 4.08 16.50 -7.76
C ASN A 33 2.94 15.70 -8.40
N ALA A 34 3.22 14.88 -9.42
CA ALA A 34 2.22 14.02 -10.03
C ALA A 34 1.66 13.04 -8.97
N LEU A 35 0.34 13.07 -8.77
CA LEU A 35 -0.44 12.38 -7.72
C LEU A 35 -0.25 12.88 -6.28
N ALA A 36 0.73 13.74 -5.95
CA ALA A 36 0.84 14.30 -4.60
C ALA A 36 -0.40 15.13 -4.21
N ASP A 37 -0.98 15.82 -5.19
CA ASP A 37 -2.22 16.59 -5.02
C ASP A 37 -3.48 15.71 -4.86
N LYS A 38 -3.36 14.40 -5.14
CA LYS A 38 -4.45 13.40 -5.13
C LYS A 38 -4.28 12.34 -4.03
N ASP A 39 -3.20 12.43 -3.24
CA ASP A 39 -3.03 11.61 -2.05
C ASP A 39 -3.94 12.19 -0.94
N PRO A 40 -4.70 11.37 -0.20
CA PRO A 40 -5.58 11.83 0.87
C PRO A 40 -4.77 12.31 2.07
N LEU A 41 -4.20 13.51 1.94
CA LEU A 41 -3.38 14.17 2.94
C LEU A 41 -4.19 15.29 3.62
N PRO A 42 -4.16 15.40 4.95
CA PRO A 42 -4.69 16.54 5.69
C PRO A 42 -4.17 17.89 5.14
N PRO A 43 -4.94 18.98 5.24
CA PRO A 43 -4.58 20.30 4.69
C PRO A 43 -3.21 20.81 5.18
N GLU A 44 -2.89 20.57 6.44
CA GLU A 44 -1.61 20.94 7.08
C GLU A 44 -0.40 20.22 6.45
N LEU A 45 -0.61 18.99 5.96
CA LEU A 45 0.42 18.21 5.27
C LEU A 45 0.59 18.67 3.81
N ARG A 46 -0.47 19.22 3.20
CA ARG A 46 -0.42 19.80 1.84
C ARG A 46 0.42 21.07 1.79
N GLU A 47 0.35 21.93 2.79
CA GLU A 47 1.22 23.12 2.89
C GLU A 47 2.69 22.73 3.10
N ARG A 48 2.96 21.71 3.91
CA ARG A 48 4.33 21.17 4.10
C ARG A 48 4.89 20.49 2.85
N LEU A 49 4.02 19.88 2.03
CA LEU A 49 4.37 19.31 0.74
C LEU A 49 4.81 20.38 -0.27
N LEU A 50 4.05 21.49 -0.33
CA LEU A 50 4.37 22.65 -1.18
C LEU A 50 5.63 23.40 -0.70
N ALA A 51 5.93 23.35 0.61
CA ALA A 51 7.13 23.93 1.19
C ALA A 51 8.41 23.06 1.07
N ARG A 52 8.33 21.84 0.50
CA ARG A 52 9.40 20.82 0.56
C ARG A 52 9.95 20.62 1.98
N ASP A 53 9.05 20.45 2.95
CA ASP A 53 9.44 20.10 4.32
C ASP A 53 10.39 18.88 4.29
N PRO A 54 11.62 18.99 4.84
CA PRO A 54 12.60 17.91 4.83
C PRO A 54 12.07 16.60 5.38
N LEU A 55 11.15 16.65 6.36
CA LEU A 55 10.52 15.47 6.95
C LEU A 55 9.60 14.76 5.96
N PHE A 56 8.89 15.52 5.12
CA PHE A 56 7.98 14.97 4.12
C PHE A 56 8.75 14.35 2.95
N VAL A 57 9.85 14.98 2.52
CA VAL A 57 10.74 14.38 1.50
C VAL A 57 11.38 13.11 2.04
N ALA A 58 11.85 13.12 3.29
CA ALA A 58 12.43 11.94 3.94
C ALA A 58 11.45 10.77 4.02
N SER A 59 10.15 11.01 4.29
CA SER A 59 9.15 9.94 4.32
C SER A 59 8.93 9.29 2.95
N HIS A 60 9.04 10.06 1.85
CA HIS A 60 8.93 9.53 0.50
C HIS A 60 10.11 8.62 0.15
N TRP A 61 11.33 9.02 0.52
CA TRP A 61 12.52 8.17 0.41
C TRP A 61 12.40 6.89 1.24
N LEU A 62 11.89 7.00 2.47
CA LEU A 62 11.68 5.84 3.34
C LEU A 62 10.68 4.86 2.72
N LEU A 63 9.55 5.36 2.20
CA LEU A 63 8.53 4.54 1.55
C LEU A 63 9.03 3.91 0.24
N ALA A 64 9.82 4.63 -0.55
CA ALA A 64 10.47 4.09 -1.73
C ALA A 64 11.45 2.96 -1.36
N GLY A 65 12.27 3.15 -0.32
CA GLY A 65 13.15 2.12 0.21
C GLY A 65 12.37 0.90 0.72
N ALA A 66 11.30 1.12 1.47
CA ALA A 66 10.42 0.05 1.95
C ALA A 66 9.77 -0.73 0.79
N ALA A 67 9.41 -0.07 -0.30
CA ALA A 67 8.89 -0.72 -1.50
C ALA A 67 9.93 -1.62 -2.17
N VAL A 68 11.20 -1.19 -2.25
CA VAL A 68 12.30 -2.04 -2.75
C VAL A 68 12.45 -3.29 -1.89
N VAL A 69 12.45 -3.13 -0.56
CA VAL A 69 12.47 -4.27 0.37
C VAL A 69 11.25 -5.18 0.16
N GLY A 70 10.07 -4.59 -0.04
CA GLY A 70 8.84 -5.33 -0.37
C GLY A 70 8.96 -6.17 -1.64
N VAL A 71 9.55 -5.62 -2.71
CA VAL A 71 9.82 -6.36 -3.95
C VAL A 71 10.75 -7.54 -3.68
N ILE A 72 11.85 -7.30 -2.96
CA ILE A 72 12.82 -8.35 -2.61
C ILE A 72 12.16 -9.47 -1.81
N VAL A 73 11.40 -9.12 -0.77
CA VAL A 73 10.67 -10.08 0.07
C VAL A 73 9.65 -10.87 -0.76
N ALA A 74 8.89 -10.21 -1.62
CA ALA A 74 7.91 -10.87 -2.49
C ALA A 74 8.60 -11.89 -3.41
N LEU A 75 9.72 -11.54 -4.04
CA LEU A 75 10.49 -12.44 -4.90
C LEU A 75 11.17 -13.57 -4.11
N ALA A 76 11.62 -13.31 -2.88
CA ALA A 76 12.19 -14.32 -1.99
C ALA A 76 11.17 -15.39 -1.58
N THR A 77 9.86 -15.11 -1.64
CA THR A 77 8.83 -16.14 -1.40
C THR A 77 8.74 -17.20 -2.50
N VAL A 78 9.24 -16.91 -3.71
CA VAL A 78 9.13 -17.81 -4.87
C VAL A 78 10.46 -18.37 -5.36
N ARG A 79 11.58 -17.67 -5.12
CA ARG A 79 12.91 -18.15 -5.50
C ARG A 79 13.68 -18.65 -4.28
N PRO A 80 14.33 -19.82 -4.35
CA PRO A 80 15.20 -20.31 -3.29
C PRO A 80 16.51 -19.51 -3.28
N TRP A 81 16.54 -18.37 -2.60
CA TRP A 81 17.74 -17.53 -2.45
C TRP A 81 18.69 -18.10 -1.41
N GLY A 82 19.15 -19.35 -1.63
CA GLY A 82 20.21 -20.02 -0.87
C GLY A 82 20.22 -19.72 0.63
N ALA A 83 19.25 -20.25 1.38
CA ALA A 83 19.19 -20.24 2.86
C ALA A 83 19.31 -18.89 3.61
N ALA A 84 19.49 -17.74 2.94
CA ALA A 84 19.87 -16.49 3.60
C ALA A 84 18.73 -15.81 4.39
N VAL A 85 17.46 -16.12 4.09
CA VAL A 85 16.32 -15.44 4.71
C VAL A 85 15.53 -16.40 5.61
N PRO A 86 15.37 -16.10 6.90
CA PRO A 86 14.59 -16.91 7.83
C PRO A 86 13.15 -17.10 7.35
N ARG A 87 12.69 -18.35 7.28
CA ARG A 87 11.33 -18.69 6.85
C ARG A 87 10.25 -17.98 7.67
N ARG A 88 10.50 -17.74 8.97
CA ARG A 88 9.57 -17.01 9.86
C ARG A 88 9.34 -15.58 9.36
N LEU A 89 10.38 -14.88 8.90
CA LEU A 89 10.24 -13.53 8.35
C LEU A 89 9.46 -13.54 7.05
N LEU A 90 9.74 -14.50 6.16
CA LEU A 90 9.00 -14.67 4.91
C LEU A 90 7.52 -15.06 5.12
N LEU A 91 7.13 -15.54 6.30
CA LEU A 91 5.74 -15.79 6.66
C LEU A 91 5.09 -14.57 7.31
N VAL A 92 5.75 -13.97 8.30
CA VAL A 92 5.19 -12.85 9.07
C VAL A 92 5.02 -11.62 8.18
N ILE A 93 6.04 -11.27 7.38
CA ILE A 93 6.02 -10.03 6.60
C ILE A 93 4.85 -9.99 5.59
N PRO A 94 4.63 -11.01 4.72
CA PRO A 94 3.49 -11.02 3.83
C PRO A 94 2.14 -10.98 4.54
N TRP A 95 2.00 -11.67 5.67
CA TRP A 95 0.75 -11.65 6.43
C TRP A 95 0.47 -10.29 7.03
N THR A 96 1.46 -9.69 7.70
CA THR A 96 1.33 -8.37 8.32
C THR A 96 1.03 -7.30 7.26
N LEU A 97 1.79 -7.26 6.17
CA LEU A 97 1.55 -6.30 5.08
C LEU A 97 0.20 -6.53 4.40
N GLY A 98 -0.18 -7.79 4.15
CA GLY A 98 -1.45 -8.14 3.53
C GLY A 98 -2.65 -7.69 4.37
N ILE A 99 -2.67 -8.07 5.65
CA ILE A 99 -3.74 -7.68 6.58
C ILE A 99 -3.80 -6.16 6.73
N PHE A 100 -2.65 -5.51 6.91
CA PHE A 100 -2.59 -4.05 7.06
C PHE A 100 -3.20 -3.33 5.86
N MET A 101 -2.85 -3.75 4.64
CA MET A 101 -3.38 -3.11 3.42
C MET A 101 -4.86 -3.38 3.20
N ILE A 102 -5.34 -4.58 3.52
CA ILE A 102 -6.76 -4.89 3.46
C ILE A 102 -7.54 -4.05 4.49
N ALA A 103 -7.06 -3.96 5.73
CA ALA A 103 -7.69 -3.15 6.77
C ALA A 103 -7.73 -1.65 6.40
N ARG A 104 -6.65 -1.13 5.81
CA ARG A 104 -6.56 0.22 5.24
C ARG A 104 -7.56 0.43 4.11
N SER A 105 -7.69 -0.54 3.20
CA SER A 105 -8.61 -0.46 2.08
C SER A 105 -10.08 -0.45 2.53
N ILE A 106 -10.42 -1.28 3.52
CA ILE A 106 -11.80 -1.39 4.00
C ILE A 106 -12.25 -0.11 4.72
N GLY A 107 -11.37 0.55 5.47
CA GLY A 107 -11.74 1.75 6.22
C GLY A 107 -11.56 1.68 7.73
N VAL A 108 -10.85 0.67 8.26
CA VAL A 108 -10.67 0.48 9.72
C VAL A 108 -10.00 1.69 10.39
N VAL A 109 -9.20 2.44 9.63
CA VAL A 109 -8.45 3.61 10.11
C VAL A 109 -9.19 4.94 9.82
N GLY A 110 -10.47 4.89 9.44
CA GLY A 110 -11.31 6.07 9.16
C GLY A 110 -11.29 6.56 7.70
N PHE A 111 -10.44 5.99 6.85
CA PHE A 111 -10.33 6.26 5.41
C PHE A 111 -10.17 4.93 4.66
N GLY A 112 -10.73 4.83 3.45
CA GLY A 112 -10.98 3.58 2.75
C GLY A 112 -12.44 3.44 2.33
N PHE A 113 -12.83 2.32 1.72
CA PHE A 113 -14.19 2.13 1.17
C PHE A 113 -15.32 2.57 2.12
N VAL A 114 -15.29 2.14 3.38
CA VAL A 114 -16.32 2.50 4.36
C VAL A 114 -16.20 3.97 4.77
N GLY A 115 -15.01 4.43 5.13
CA GLY A 115 -14.78 5.80 5.60
C GLY A 115 -15.13 6.85 4.55
N ASP A 116 -14.67 6.65 3.32
CA ASP A 116 -14.91 7.56 2.20
C ASP A 116 -16.37 7.55 1.75
N THR A 117 -17.04 6.40 1.79
CA THR A 117 -18.48 6.33 1.51
C THR A 117 -19.28 7.08 2.56
N LEU A 118 -18.96 6.92 3.85
CA LEU A 118 -19.64 7.65 4.93
C LEU A 118 -19.41 9.15 4.85
N LEU A 119 -18.22 9.58 4.42
CA LEU A 119 -17.90 10.99 4.18
C LEU A 119 -18.68 11.55 2.98
N LEU A 120 -18.69 10.84 1.85
CA LEU A 120 -19.33 11.28 0.62
C LEU A 120 -20.86 11.27 0.69
N THR A 121 -21.45 10.39 1.51
CA THR A 121 -22.89 10.33 1.79
C THR A 121 -23.33 11.35 2.85
N GLY A 122 -22.39 12.04 3.50
CA GLY A 122 -22.69 13.07 4.50
C GLY A 122 -23.07 12.51 5.88
N VAL A 123 -22.95 11.20 6.10
CA VAL A 123 -23.17 10.57 7.41
C VAL A 123 -22.11 11.05 8.41
N HIS A 124 -20.86 11.16 7.96
CA HIS A 124 -19.78 11.82 8.70
C HIS A 124 -19.29 13.04 7.93
N PRO A 125 -19.89 14.22 8.17
CA PRO A 125 -19.55 15.41 7.41
C PRO A 125 -18.10 15.84 7.69
N PRO A 126 -17.33 16.20 6.65
CA PRO A 126 -15.99 16.70 6.83
C PRO A 126 -16.00 18.09 7.50
N PRO A 127 -14.89 18.50 8.15
CA PRO A 127 -14.74 19.85 8.68
C PRO A 127 -15.05 20.91 7.61
N ALA A 128 -15.87 21.90 7.97
CA ALA A 128 -16.44 22.86 7.00
C ALA A 128 -15.37 23.63 6.22
N GLU A 129 -14.25 23.94 6.87
CA GLU A 129 -13.12 24.68 6.31
C GLU A 129 -12.47 23.97 5.11
N HIS A 130 -12.50 22.64 5.08
CA HIS A 130 -11.83 21.82 4.06
C HIS A 130 -12.76 20.82 3.36
N ALA A 131 -14.07 21.04 3.43
CA ALA A 131 -15.08 20.07 2.98
C ALA A 131 -14.97 19.70 1.49
N ALA A 132 -14.62 20.67 0.62
CA ALA A 132 -14.45 20.42 -0.80
C ALA A 132 -13.22 19.53 -1.08
N LEU A 133 -12.11 19.81 -0.40
CA LEU A 133 -10.88 19.02 -0.50
C LEU A 133 -11.09 17.59 0.04
N ALA A 134 -11.70 17.46 1.21
CA ALA A 134 -11.96 16.15 1.83
C ALA A 134 -12.81 15.25 0.92
N ARG A 135 -13.82 15.82 0.24
CA ARG A 135 -14.65 15.08 -0.74
C ARG A 135 -13.87 14.68 -2.00
N ASP A 136 -12.97 15.52 -2.49
CA ASP A 136 -12.15 15.16 -3.65
C ASP A 136 -11.16 14.03 -3.32
N LEU A 137 -10.49 14.13 -2.16
CA LEU A 137 -9.59 13.10 -1.67
C LEU A 137 -10.30 11.76 -1.43
N ALA A 138 -11.50 11.78 -0.85
CA ALA A 138 -12.30 10.58 -0.64
C ALA A 138 -12.69 9.90 -1.97
N ARG A 139 -12.95 10.67 -3.03
CA ARG A 139 -13.21 10.09 -4.37
C ARG A 139 -11.96 9.43 -4.94
N TRP A 140 -10.81 10.08 -4.83
CA TRP A 140 -9.54 9.48 -5.27
C TRP A 140 -9.19 8.24 -4.47
N ASP A 141 -9.42 8.25 -3.16
CA ASP A 141 -9.18 7.08 -2.34
C ASP A 141 -10.08 5.92 -2.74
N LEU A 142 -11.37 6.17 -2.93
CA LEU A 142 -12.34 5.13 -3.28
C LEU A 142 -12.15 4.57 -4.70
N LEU A 143 -11.77 5.41 -5.67
CA LEU A 143 -11.63 5.02 -7.07
C LEU A 143 -10.30 4.36 -7.40
N LEU A 144 -9.21 4.78 -6.75
CA LEU A 144 -7.85 4.35 -7.09
C LEU A 144 -7.17 3.63 -5.93
N TRP A 145 -7.05 4.31 -4.79
CA TRP A 145 -6.20 3.83 -3.70
C TRP A 145 -6.75 2.61 -2.99
N SER A 146 -8.00 2.65 -2.55
CA SER A 146 -8.68 1.56 -1.87
C SER A 146 -8.69 0.27 -2.70
N PRO A 147 -9.08 0.28 -3.99
CA PRO A 147 -8.94 -0.89 -4.86
C PRO A 147 -7.49 -1.37 -5.01
N PHE A 148 -6.54 -0.45 -5.18
CA PHE A 148 -5.13 -0.78 -5.32
C PHE A 148 -4.56 -1.45 -4.05
N PHE A 149 -4.82 -0.90 -2.87
CA PHE A 149 -4.40 -1.47 -1.59
C PHE A 149 -5.09 -2.81 -1.32
N LEU A 150 -6.35 -2.98 -1.70
CA LEU A 150 -7.04 -4.27 -1.60
C LEU A 150 -6.35 -5.34 -2.44
N LEU A 151 -6.08 -5.02 -3.72
CA LEU A 151 -5.39 -5.92 -4.63
C LEU A 151 -3.99 -6.27 -4.11
N TRP A 152 -3.23 -5.26 -3.69
CA TRP A 152 -1.88 -5.45 -3.17
C TRP A 152 -1.88 -6.30 -1.90
N GLY A 153 -2.77 -6.00 -0.95
CA GLY A 153 -2.93 -6.77 0.28
C GLY A 153 -3.33 -8.22 0.01
N THR A 154 -4.25 -8.45 -0.93
CA THR A 154 -4.67 -9.79 -1.35
C THR A 154 -3.50 -10.58 -1.94
N CYS A 155 -2.68 -9.95 -2.78
CA CYS A 155 -1.47 -10.56 -3.33
C CYS A 155 -0.49 -10.99 -2.22
N TRP A 156 -0.26 -10.14 -1.22
CA TRP A 156 0.57 -10.44 -0.06
C TRP A 156 0.03 -11.60 0.78
N THR A 157 -1.26 -11.59 1.12
CA THR A 157 -1.89 -12.67 1.89
C THR A 157 -1.87 -14.00 1.13
N MET A 158 -2.08 -13.98 -0.20
CA MET A 158 -1.97 -15.17 -1.04
C MET A 158 -0.55 -15.75 -1.03
N ALA A 159 0.49 -14.89 -1.06
CA ALA A 159 1.88 -15.31 -0.97
C ALA A 159 2.18 -15.95 0.41
N GLY A 160 1.81 -15.28 1.50
CA GLY A 160 2.01 -15.76 2.87
C GLY A 160 1.30 -17.08 3.18
N TRP A 161 0.02 -17.19 2.82
CA TRP A 161 -0.79 -18.40 3.05
C TRP A 161 -0.21 -19.63 2.35
N ARG A 162 0.31 -19.48 1.13
CA ARG A 162 0.90 -20.58 0.38
C ARG A 162 2.27 -20.99 0.90
N LEU A 163 3.08 -20.04 1.36
CA LEU A 163 4.36 -20.32 2.00
C LEU A 163 4.17 -21.10 3.32
N GLY A 164 3.10 -20.82 4.06
CA GLY A 164 2.72 -21.54 5.28
C GLY A 164 2.50 -23.02 5.00
N ARG A 165 1.62 -23.32 4.03
CA ARG A 165 1.27 -24.70 3.63
C ARG A 165 2.39 -25.53 3.01
N ARG A 166 3.48 -24.91 2.56
CA ARG A 166 4.65 -25.63 2.00
C ARG A 166 5.54 -26.25 3.06
N GLY A 167 5.52 -25.78 4.30
CA GLY A 167 6.34 -26.33 5.39
C GLY A 167 5.56 -27.16 6.40
N GLU A 168 4.31 -27.51 6.08
CA GLU A 168 3.52 -28.53 6.80
C GLU A 168 3.60 -29.91 6.11
N LYS A 169 4.40 -30.01 5.04
CA LYS A 169 4.81 -31.27 4.40
C LYS A 169 6.24 -31.59 4.79
#